data_AF-R9I5K5-F1
#
_entry.id   AF-R9I5K5-F1
#
_cell.length_a   1.000
_cell.length_b   1.000
_cell.length_c   1.000
_cell.angle_alpha   90.00
_cell.angle_beta   90.00
_cell.angle_gamma   90.00
#
_symmetry.space_group_name_H-M   'P 1'
#
loop_
_entity.id
_entity.type
_entity.pdbx_description
1 polymer ?
#
loop_
_entity_poly.entity_id
_entity_poly.type
_entity_poly.pdbx_seq_one_letter_code
_entity_poly.pdbx_strand_id
1 'polypeptide(L)'
;MKIIRIIMLLGLLPLMANCSSDGLGFDSAEQAGAGQVTFRFGLQADVTAGVRTRSEQPEPIARMWYAIADERGEVIKPLYQKLEADFSKLTIEGLGHGDYTVVFLATTHPESEFAVDEPALLSDAWLVNSEEKAPLDEAWFYKKIALHIGREQAPVMQTVCLEPCVGRVDVDLDVSSEYMWRFIRHIAVSFDDAQGVYTGIQADGEYAGAGGVDAYDVTQRRSFYSLPGREALSGRITIESERSDGTSFVQVYRFGDCKVEAGRVSHIRIDYRHPESGEGLLYVREEDFSRFRADTMFLADEPREVFYDSNRRSFRVNAPLQVSVSDNHQLLVKFFSPVGISDVKILCRFNKVSTEFFELARFDRIYPFMEASFPLPVVSSERTFVSENGRRITVPAQPELSNDDVTLLVRTEDPFMKKIEQIDSRWFIRFSAYSADKGHAYWRHMDPLLCRHGVALALNMAFMFASEEFNVEMNAYEGKLKDNGGKPINLDALRQRIRSHGGLVLGRVVGVGGLGGGNTYGLADYCYKGVYFDATAPGSHPHSYPRQAMFHEYGHCLGYSHSSTMTYGNQWTVLCATVFVAMGQEGKLPVCSKEQVENLPM
;
A
#
# COMPACT_ATOMS: atom_id res chain seq x y z
N MET A 1 -25.23 -56.46 -27.03
CA MET A 1 -24.24 -57.44 -26.50
C MET A 1 -23.86 -56.95 -25.11
N LYS A 2 -24.44 -57.48 -24.02
CA LYS A 2 -23.94 -58.62 -23.22
C LYS A 2 -22.52 -58.30 -22.70
N ILE A 3 -22.23 -58.06 -21.42
CA ILE A 3 -22.65 -58.62 -20.11
C ILE A 3 -22.23 -57.58 -19.04
N ILE A 4 -23.05 -57.02 -18.14
CA ILE A 4 -23.76 -57.54 -16.95
C ILE A 4 -22.85 -57.91 -15.74
N ARG A 5 -23.27 -57.38 -14.56
CA ARG A 5 -23.04 -57.78 -13.14
C ARG A 5 -21.97 -57.03 -12.34
N ILE A 6 -22.15 -56.64 -11.07
CA ILE A 6 -23.30 -56.35 -10.16
C ILE A 6 -22.62 -55.89 -8.83
N ILE A 7 -23.13 -54.81 -8.22
CA ILE A 7 -23.45 -54.61 -6.78
C ILE A 7 -22.48 -55.20 -5.73
N MET A 8 -21.98 -54.43 -4.76
CA MET A 8 -22.64 -54.09 -3.48
C MET A 8 -21.71 -53.36 -2.50
N LEU A 9 -22.29 -52.38 -1.83
CA LEU A 9 -21.83 -51.70 -0.63
C LEU A 9 -22.05 -52.63 0.60
N LEU A 10 -21.04 -52.87 1.44
CA LEU A 10 -21.26 -53.32 2.82
C LEU A 10 -19.99 -53.14 3.65
N GLY A 11 -20.13 -52.43 4.78
CA GLY A 11 -19.07 -52.18 5.74
C GLY A 11 -18.71 -53.43 6.55
N LEU A 12 -17.52 -53.40 7.15
CA LEU A 12 -17.13 -54.27 8.25
C LEU A 12 -15.93 -53.65 8.98
N LEU A 13 -16.09 -53.50 10.31
CA LEU A 13 -15.01 -53.23 11.26
C LEU A 13 -13.91 -54.30 11.16
N PRO A 14 -12.64 -53.97 11.46
CA PRO A 14 -11.68 -54.96 11.90
C PRO A 14 -11.65 -55.06 13.43
N LEU A 15 -11.74 -56.31 13.87
CA LEU A 15 -11.65 -56.80 15.23
C LEU A 15 -10.26 -56.55 15.85
N MET A 16 -10.28 -56.32 17.16
CA MET A 16 -9.13 -56.51 18.07
C MET A 16 -8.73 -57.99 18.06
N ALA A 17 -7.49 -58.27 17.66
CA ALA A 17 -6.84 -59.56 17.88
C ALA A 17 -5.87 -59.43 19.07
N ASN A 18 -6.27 -60.06 20.18
CA ASN A 18 -5.44 -60.29 21.35
C ASN A 18 -4.60 -61.55 21.07
N CYS A 19 -3.28 -61.48 21.24
CA CYS A 19 -2.42 -62.65 21.33
C CYS A 19 -1.56 -62.51 22.59
N SER A 20 -1.83 -63.40 23.55
CA SER A 20 -1.02 -63.59 24.74
C SER A 20 0.19 -64.47 24.45
N SER A 21 1.28 -64.19 25.15
CA SER A 21 2.25 -65.21 25.52
C SER A 21 2.71 -64.91 26.95
N ASP A 22 2.34 -65.79 27.87
CA ASP A 22 2.75 -65.78 29.26
C ASP A 22 4.21 -66.22 29.43
N GLY A 23 4.95 -65.46 30.25
CA GLY A 23 5.80 -65.96 31.33
C GLY A 23 7.23 -66.41 31.03
N LEU A 24 8.22 -65.64 31.52
CA LEU A 24 9.17 -66.03 32.60
C LEU A 24 10.35 -65.06 32.70
N GLY A 25 10.63 -64.54 33.91
CA GLY A 25 11.98 -64.08 34.31
C GLY A 25 12.08 -62.63 34.80
N PHE A 26 12.52 -62.45 36.04
CA PHE A 26 12.53 -61.24 36.86
C PHE A 26 13.61 -60.20 36.54
N ASP A 27 13.36 -59.00 37.09
CA ASP A 27 14.28 -57.95 37.55
C ASP A 27 14.95 -57.02 36.52
N SER A 28 14.31 -55.88 36.27
CA SER A 28 14.66 -54.66 37.02
C SER A 28 13.66 -53.55 36.67
N ALA A 29 13.21 -52.84 37.70
CA ALA A 29 12.57 -51.55 37.53
C ALA A 29 13.62 -50.58 36.96
N GLU A 30 13.68 -50.41 35.64
CA GLU A 30 14.25 -49.19 35.08
C GLU A 30 13.37 -48.04 35.55
N GLN A 31 13.96 -47.21 36.41
CA GLN A 31 13.35 -46.01 36.94
C GLN A 31 12.75 -45.18 35.81
N ALA A 32 11.44 -44.95 35.88
CA ALA A 32 10.79 -43.91 35.09
C ALA A 32 11.53 -42.58 35.34
N GLY A 33 12.31 -42.12 34.34
CA GLY A 33 13.07 -40.88 34.39
C GLY A 33 14.61 -41.00 34.37
N ALA A 34 15.19 -42.20 34.34
CA ALA A 34 16.63 -42.35 34.13
C ALA A 34 17.02 -41.89 32.71
N GLY A 35 17.86 -40.86 32.58
CA GLY A 35 18.36 -40.36 31.29
C GLY A 35 17.40 -39.45 30.49
N GLN A 36 16.35 -38.90 31.11
CA GLN A 36 15.45 -37.95 30.45
C GLN A 36 16.10 -36.55 30.33
N VAL A 37 16.07 -35.97 29.12
CA VAL A 37 16.56 -34.61 28.85
C VAL A 37 15.50 -33.81 28.10
N THR A 38 15.21 -32.61 28.59
CA THR A 38 14.30 -31.65 27.96
C THR A 38 15.05 -30.39 27.54
N PHE A 39 15.00 -30.07 26.26
CA PHE A 39 15.49 -28.81 25.73
C PHE A 39 14.33 -27.84 25.52
N ARG A 40 14.49 -26.59 25.94
CA ARG A 40 13.58 -25.47 25.64
C ARG A 40 14.27 -24.48 24.74
N PHE A 41 13.66 -24.14 23.62
CA PHE A 41 14.31 -23.36 22.59
C PHE A 41 13.92 -21.89 22.63
N GLY A 42 14.90 -21.04 22.30
CA GLY A 42 14.71 -19.66 21.93
C GLY A 42 15.74 -19.25 20.89
N LEU A 43 15.49 -18.18 20.16
CA LEU A 43 16.46 -17.60 19.23
C LEU A 43 17.29 -16.53 19.95
N GLN A 44 18.57 -16.41 19.59
CA GLN A 44 19.40 -15.30 20.05
C GLN A 44 18.84 -13.98 19.51
N ALA A 45 18.42 -13.09 20.42
CA ALA A 45 17.99 -11.75 20.06
C ALA A 45 19.22 -10.91 19.68
N ASP A 46 19.43 -10.63 18.39
CA ASP A 46 19.93 -9.33 17.86
C ASP A 46 20.46 -9.30 16.41
N VAL A 47 20.37 -10.36 15.60
CA VAL A 47 20.97 -10.31 14.23
C VAL A 47 19.92 -10.18 13.09
N THR A 48 18.66 -10.52 13.35
CA THR A 48 17.56 -10.31 12.39
C THR A 48 16.99 -8.88 12.42
N ALA A 49 17.54 -7.99 13.24
CA ALA A 49 17.10 -6.62 13.38
C ALA A 49 17.81 -5.69 12.37
N GLY A 50 17.49 -5.82 11.08
CA GLY A 50 17.48 -4.63 10.23
C GLY A 50 16.45 -3.64 10.77
N VAL A 51 16.65 -2.33 10.57
CA VAL A 51 15.83 -1.19 11.05
C VAL A 51 14.39 -1.59 11.42
N ARG A 52 14.16 -1.98 12.67
CA ARG A 52 12.82 -2.32 13.17
C ARG A 52 12.09 -1.03 13.53
N THR A 53 10.94 -0.79 12.92
CA THR A 53 9.91 0.03 13.57
C THR A 53 9.47 -0.67 14.85
N ARG A 54 9.24 0.12 15.91
CA ARG A 54 9.13 -0.26 17.34
C ARG A 54 8.05 -1.30 17.73
N SER A 55 7.45 -2.03 16.79
CA SER A 55 6.25 -2.87 16.99
C SER A 55 6.33 -4.32 16.48
N GLU A 56 7.43 -4.79 15.89
CA GLU A 56 7.52 -6.19 15.41
C GLU A 56 8.16 -7.13 16.45
N GLN A 57 7.44 -8.21 16.79
CA GLN A 57 7.96 -9.31 17.61
C GLN A 57 9.00 -10.13 16.82
N PRO A 58 9.96 -10.79 17.49
CA PRO A 58 10.87 -11.73 16.82
C PRO A 58 10.07 -12.80 16.09
N GLU A 59 10.42 -13.09 14.84
CA GLU A 59 9.80 -14.21 14.10
C GLU A 59 10.02 -15.53 14.85
N PRO A 60 8.97 -16.34 15.06
CA PRO A 60 9.10 -17.63 15.70
C PRO A 60 9.86 -18.62 14.82
N ILE A 61 10.35 -19.70 15.43
CA ILE A 61 10.92 -20.83 14.70
C ILE A 61 9.81 -21.44 13.83
N ALA A 62 10.07 -21.58 12.53
CA ALA A 62 9.11 -22.15 11.59
C ALA A 62 9.42 -23.63 11.28
N ARG A 63 10.70 -24.02 11.32
CA ARG A 63 11.17 -25.41 11.17
C ARG A 63 12.40 -25.66 12.01
N MET A 64 12.55 -26.88 12.51
CA MET A 64 13.70 -27.31 13.30
C MET A 64 14.07 -28.76 12.99
N TRP A 65 15.37 -29.00 12.93
CA TRP A 65 16.01 -30.31 12.82
C TRP A 65 16.97 -30.49 13.98
N TYR A 66 17.16 -31.73 14.40
CA TYR A 66 18.14 -32.07 15.41
C TYR A 66 18.72 -33.46 15.14
N ALA A 67 19.95 -33.67 15.60
CA ALA A 67 20.60 -34.97 15.60
C ALA A 67 21.30 -35.19 16.95
N ILE A 68 21.37 -36.45 17.36
CA ILE A 68 22.00 -36.87 18.62
C ILE A 68 23.07 -37.87 18.24
N ALA A 69 24.31 -37.62 18.60
CA ALA A 69 25.43 -38.50 18.31
C ALA A 69 26.10 -38.99 19.59
N ASP A 70 26.63 -40.21 19.53
CA ASP A 70 27.42 -40.80 20.61
C ASP A 70 28.85 -40.21 20.68
N GLU A 71 29.69 -40.77 21.56
CA GLU A 71 31.09 -40.36 21.73
C GLU A 71 31.96 -40.50 20.46
N ARG A 72 31.52 -41.33 19.50
CA ARG A 72 32.22 -41.55 18.22
C ARG A 72 31.73 -40.62 17.12
N GLY A 73 30.69 -39.83 17.40
CA GLY A 73 30.05 -38.96 16.42
C GLY A 73 29.06 -39.70 15.51
N GLU A 74 28.70 -40.95 15.82
CA GLU A 74 27.66 -41.70 15.10
C GLU A 74 26.28 -41.24 15.57
N VAL A 75 25.44 -40.85 14.62
CA VAL A 75 24.08 -40.36 14.91
C VAL A 75 23.20 -41.53 15.30
N ILE A 76 22.60 -41.43 16.48
CA ILE A 76 21.74 -42.43 17.09
C ILE A 76 20.30 -41.92 17.18
N LYS A 77 19.35 -42.87 17.20
CA LYS A 77 17.94 -42.58 17.43
C LYS A 77 17.53 -43.14 18.79
N PRO A 78 17.29 -42.28 19.79
CA PRO A 78 16.77 -42.70 21.09
C PRO A 78 15.40 -43.38 20.93
N LEU A 79 15.07 -44.26 21.89
CA LEU A 79 13.81 -45.00 21.88
C LEU A 79 12.59 -44.06 21.92
N TYR A 80 12.71 -42.93 22.62
CA TYR A 80 11.67 -41.91 22.66
C TYR A 80 12.24 -40.51 22.45
N GLN A 81 11.63 -39.80 21.52
CA GLN A 81 11.91 -38.41 21.23
C GLN A 81 10.63 -37.69 20.79
N LYS A 82 10.40 -36.49 21.33
CA LYS A 82 9.23 -35.67 20.99
C LYS A 82 9.60 -34.20 20.89
N LEU A 83 9.59 -33.68 19.67
CA LEU A 83 9.61 -32.24 19.38
C LEU A 83 8.16 -31.74 19.38
N GLU A 84 7.85 -30.71 20.16
CA GLU A 84 6.53 -30.09 20.13
C GLU A 84 6.27 -29.39 18.79
N ALA A 85 5.01 -29.32 18.36
CA ALA A 85 4.63 -28.77 17.06
C ALA A 85 4.94 -27.27 16.88
N ASP A 86 5.14 -26.56 17.99
CA ASP A 86 5.54 -25.15 18.02
C ASP A 86 7.07 -24.94 18.11
N PHE A 87 7.84 -26.03 18.02
CA PHE A 87 9.30 -26.06 18.15
C PHE A 87 9.84 -25.45 19.45
N SER A 88 8.99 -25.27 20.47
CA SER A 88 9.40 -24.65 21.74
C SER A 88 10.21 -25.60 22.63
N LYS A 89 10.07 -26.91 22.41
CA LYS A 89 10.59 -27.92 23.33
C LYS A 89 10.84 -29.27 22.64
N LEU A 90 11.99 -29.88 22.94
CA LEU A 90 12.33 -31.27 22.61
C LEU A 90 12.50 -32.07 23.89
N THR A 91 11.87 -33.24 23.98
CA THR A 91 12.07 -34.21 25.08
C THR A 91 12.67 -35.48 24.52
N ILE A 92 13.75 -35.97 25.14
CA ILE A 92 14.44 -37.21 24.79
C ILE A 92 14.47 -38.10 26.04
N GLU A 93 14.16 -39.38 25.87
CA GLU A 93 14.20 -40.39 26.93
C GLU A 93 14.91 -41.66 26.46
N GLY A 94 15.49 -42.40 27.40
CA GLY A 94 16.15 -43.68 27.13
C GLY A 94 17.57 -43.54 26.57
N LEU A 95 18.26 -42.43 26.83
CA LEU A 95 19.70 -42.34 26.60
C LEU A 95 20.43 -43.14 27.69
N GLY A 96 21.34 -44.02 27.27
CA GLY A 96 22.22 -44.75 28.18
C GLY A 96 23.23 -43.83 28.86
N HIS A 97 23.99 -44.37 29.81
CA HIS A 97 25.09 -43.60 30.41
C HIS A 97 26.21 -43.38 29.38
N GLY A 98 26.72 -42.15 29.28
CA GLY A 98 27.74 -41.80 28.31
C GLY A 98 27.74 -40.33 27.93
N ASP A 99 28.67 -39.98 27.05
CA ASP A 99 28.78 -38.66 26.46
C ASP A 99 28.11 -38.64 25.09
N TYR A 100 27.33 -37.58 24.86
CA TYR A 100 26.57 -37.35 23.65
C TYR A 100 26.79 -35.92 23.16
N THR A 101 26.60 -35.73 21.86
CA THR A 101 26.48 -34.40 21.26
C THR A 101 25.10 -34.26 20.65
N VAL A 102 24.40 -33.19 21.02
CA VAL A 102 23.11 -32.84 20.41
C VAL A 102 23.30 -31.58 19.59
N VAL A 103 22.90 -31.64 18.32
CA VAL A 103 23.00 -30.52 17.38
C VAL A 103 21.61 -30.12 16.93
N PHE A 104 21.41 -28.81 16.76
CA PHE A 104 20.15 -28.20 16.38
C PHE A 104 20.37 -27.28 15.19
N LEU A 105 19.46 -27.36 14.22
CA LEU A 105 19.38 -26.45 13.08
C LEU A 105 17.94 -25.95 12.96
N ALA A 106 17.74 -24.67 12.70
CA ALA A 106 16.41 -24.09 12.58
C ALA A 106 16.36 -22.93 11.58
N THR A 107 15.16 -22.64 11.07
CA THR A 107 14.88 -21.47 10.22
C THR A 107 13.55 -20.81 10.64
N THR A 108 13.42 -19.51 10.36
CA THR A 108 12.14 -18.77 10.48
C THR A 108 11.30 -18.87 9.21
N HIS A 109 11.80 -19.54 8.16
CA HIS A 109 11.10 -19.69 6.88
C HIS A 109 10.27 -20.99 6.86
N PRO A 110 8.93 -20.91 6.68
CA PRO A 110 8.05 -22.08 6.76
C PRO A 110 8.20 -23.03 5.57
N GLU A 111 8.58 -22.52 4.40
CA GLU A 111 8.75 -23.27 3.15
C GLU A 111 10.17 -23.04 2.61
N SER A 112 11.15 -23.66 3.25
CA SER A 112 12.55 -23.66 2.77
C SER A 112 12.77 -24.70 1.68
N GLU A 113 13.39 -24.27 0.59
CA GLU A 113 13.73 -25.09 -0.59
C GLU A 113 15.07 -25.84 -0.42
N PHE A 114 15.86 -25.51 0.61
CA PHE A 114 17.17 -26.11 0.83
C PHE A 114 17.06 -27.52 1.44
N ALA A 115 17.90 -28.43 0.94
CA ALA A 115 17.97 -29.78 1.45
C ALA A 115 18.59 -29.80 2.85
N VAL A 116 17.86 -30.38 3.80
CA VAL A 116 18.35 -30.73 5.13
C VAL A 116 18.18 -32.23 5.33
N ASP A 117 19.26 -32.97 5.11
CA ASP A 117 19.27 -34.43 5.23
C ASP A 117 19.43 -34.88 6.68
N GLU A 118 19.09 -36.14 6.96
CA GLU A 118 19.38 -36.73 8.27
C GLU A 118 20.83 -37.24 8.27
N PRO A 119 21.74 -36.65 9.08
CA PRO A 119 23.14 -37.04 9.08
C PRO A 119 23.32 -38.44 9.72
N ALA A 120 24.25 -39.23 9.21
CA ALA A 120 24.66 -40.50 9.83
C ALA A 120 25.85 -40.31 10.78
N LEU A 121 26.73 -39.36 10.46
CA LEU A 121 27.85 -38.91 11.27
C LEU A 121 27.77 -37.40 11.48
N LEU A 122 28.33 -36.88 12.58
CA LEU A 122 28.40 -35.44 12.80
C LEU A 122 29.21 -34.69 11.72
N SER A 123 30.13 -35.36 11.03
CA SER A 123 30.90 -34.78 9.91
C SER A 123 30.11 -34.70 8.59
N ASP A 124 28.90 -35.26 8.53
CA ASP A 124 28.11 -35.27 7.31
C ASP A 124 27.56 -33.88 7.01
N ALA A 125 27.40 -33.57 5.72
CA ALA A 125 26.75 -32.35 5.28
C ALA A 125 25.29 -32.34 5.77
N TRP A 126 24.87 -31.25 6.40
CA TRP A 126 23.56 -31.16 7.02
C TRP A 126 22.66 -30.14 6.33
N LEU A 127 23.14 -28.91 6.16
CA LEU A 127 22.50 -27.89 5.32
C LEU A 127 23.37 -27.69 4.09
N VAL A 128 22.80 -27.80 2.89
CA VAL A 128 23.51 -27.59 1.62
C VAL A 128 22.73 -26.64 0.73
N ASN A 129 23.41 -25.57 0.32
CA ASN A 129 22.99 -24.74 -0.79
C ASN A 129 23.48 -25.36 -2.10
N SER A 130 22.57 -25.97 -2.86
CA SER A 130 22.86 -26.52 -4.18
C SER A 130 22.84 -25.50 -5.31
N GLU A 131 22.44 -24.26 -5.03
CA GLU A 131 22.38 -23.18 -6.02
C GLU A 131 23.78 -22.61 -6.27
N GLU A 132 24.31 -22.80 -7.48
CA GLU A 132 25.71 -22.48 -7.82
C GLU A 132 26.05 -20.99 -7.74
N LYS A 133 25.05 -20.10 -7.86
CA LYS A 133 25.22 -18.66 -8.02
C LYS A 133 24.35 -17.79 -7.11
N ALA A 134 23.59 -18.43 -6.21
CA ALA A 134 22.68 -17.73 -5.31
C ALA A 134 23.11 -17.99 -3.86
N PRO A 135 22.97 -17.00 -2.96
CA PRO A 135 23.13 -17.22 -1.53
C PRO A 135 21.91 -17.98 -0.97
N LEU A 136 21.95 -18.37 0.31
CA LEU A 136 20.80 -19.01 0.97
C LEU A 136 19.57 -18.09 1.03
N ASP A 137 19.79 -16.81 1.31
CA ASP A 137 18.77 -15.78 1.52
C ASP A 137 17.60 -16.13 2.46
N GLU A 138 17.91 -16.97 3.44
CA GLU A 138 17.05 -17.35 4.55
C GLU A 138 17.81 -17.22 5.87
N ALA A 139 17.08 -16.90 6.95
CA ALA A 139 17.66 -16.83 8.28
C ALA A 139 17.78 -18.24 8.88
N TRP A 140 19.01 -18.71 9.06
CA TRP A 140 19.33 -20.02 9.65
C TRP A 140 20.06 -19.89 10.99
N PHE A 141 19.74 -20.82 11.89
CA PHE A 141 20.27 -20.85 13.25
C PHE A 141 20.80 -22.23 13.59
N TYR A 142 21.91 -22.28 14.31
CA TYR A 142 22.59 -23.51 14.70
C TYR A 142 22.92 -23.50 16.19
N LYS A 143 22.94 -24.68 16.81
CA LYS A 143 23.58 -24.86 18.13
C LYS A 143 24.09 -26.28 18.31
N LYS A 144 25.28 -26.40 18.90
CA LYS A 144 25.88 -27.66 19.35
C LYS A 144 25.93 -27.68 20.88
N ILE A 145 25.46 -28.77 21.47
CA ILE A 145 25.43 -28.97 22.92
C ILE A 145 26.12 -30.30 23.26
N ALA A 146 27.11 -30.24 24.13
CA ALA A 146 27.67 -31.43 24.77
C ALA A 146 26.75 -31.86 25.93
N LEU A 147 26.41 -33.15 25.97
CA LEU A 147 25.48 -33.73 26.92
C LEU A 147 26.11 -34.97 27.58
N HIS A 148 26.21 -34.96 28.90
CA HIS A 148 26.67 -36.11 29.67
C HIS A 148 25.49 -36.75 30.42
N ILE A 149 25.33 -38.07 30.26
CA ILE A 149 24.34 -38.88 30.98
C ILE A 149 25.03 -39.78 32.02
N GLY A 150 24.76 -39.51 33.30
CA GLY A 150 25.28 -40.29 34.43
C GLY A 150 24.48 -41.56 34.71
N ARG A 151 25.05 -42.48 35.51
CA ARG A 151 24.44 -43.79 35.83
C ARG A 151 23.12 -43.72 36.61
N GLU A 152 22.93 -42.68 37.43
CA GLU A 152 21.72 -42.44 38.21
C GLU A 152 21.38 -40.93 38.14
N GLN A 153 20.98 -40.46 36.96
CA GLN A 153 20.72 -39.05 36.72
C GLN A 153 19.22 -38.73 36.72
N ALA A 154 18.84 -37.72 37.52
CA ALA A 154 17.51 -37.14 37.50
C ALA A 154 17.25 -36.39 36.18
N PRO A 155 15.99 -36.25 35.73
CA PRO A 155 15.64 -35.53 34.51
C PRO A 155 16.28 -34.13 34.44
N VAL A 156 16.89 -33.81 33.31
CA VAL A 156 17.55 -32.51 33.08
C VAL A 156 16.71 -31.66 32.16
N MET A 157 16.57 -30.38 32.51
CA MET A 157 16.02 -29.36 31.61
C MET A 157 17.11 -28.35 31.26
N GLN A 158 17.31 -28.08 29.98
CA GLN A 158 18.23 -27.07 29.48
C GLN A 158 17.51 -26.08 28.58
N THR A 159 17.82 -24.79 28.73
CA THR A 159 17.41 -23.76 27.77
C THR A 159 18.48 -23.64 26.70
N VAL A 160 18.10 -23.81 25.45
CA VAL A 160 18.97 -23.71 24.29
C VAL A 160 18.64 -22.44 23.53
N CYS A 161 19.62 -21.55 23.44
CA CYS A 161 19.55 -20.37 22.60
C CYS A 161 20.24 -20.68 21.27
N LEU A 162 19.49 -20.71 20.17
CA LEU A 162 20.02 -20.95 18.83
C LEU A 162 20.65 -19.66 18.28
N GLU A 163 21.84 -19.79 17.71
CA GLU A 163 22.66 -18.67 17.24
C GLU A 163 22.62 -18.63 15.70
N PRO A 164 22.55 -17.44 15.06
CA PRO A 164 22.54 -17.37 13.61
C PRO A 164 23.82 -17.96 13.02
N CYS A 165 23.68 -18.91 12.09
CA CYS A 165 24.81 -19.52 11.39
C CYS A 165 25.05 -18.91 9.99
N VAL A 166 24.28 -17.88 9.64
CA VAL A 166 24.43 -17.07 8.43
C VAL A 166 24.81 -15.63 8.80
N GLY A 167 25.46 -14.94 7.86
CA GLY A 167 25.63 -13.49 7.89
C GLY A 167 24.60 -12.80 7.00
N ARG A 168 24.21 -11.58 7.37
CA ARG A 168 23.35 -10.72 6.54
C ARG A 168 24.20 -9.68 5.82
N VAL A 169 23.91 -9.43 4.56
CA VAL A 169 24.54 -8.37 3.77
C VAL A 169 23.47 -7.37 3.37
N ASP A 170 23.60 -6.12 3.81
CA ASP A 170 22.75 -5.00 3.42
C ASP A 170 23.44 -4.17 2.32
N VAL A 171 22.67 -3.79 1.30
CA VAL A 171 23.09 -2.90 0.21
C VAL A 171 22.50 -1.52 0.45
N ASP A 172 23.32 -0.63 1.00
CA ASP A 172 22.94 0.74 1.31
C ASP A 172 23.22 1.63 0.09
N LEU A 173 22.18 2.22 -0.49
CA LEU A 173 22.34 3.21 -1.55
C LEU A 173 22.25 4.62 -0.95
N ASP A 174 23.33 5.39 -1.07
CA ASP A 174 23.31 6.82 -0.81
C ASP A 174 22.74 7.54 -2.05
N VAL A 175 21.52 8.04 -1.91
CA VAL A 175 20.78 8.72 -2.98
C VAL A 175 20.70 10.22 -2.72
N SER A 176 20.83 11.02 -3.77
CA SER A 176 20.79 12.49 -3.66
C SER A 176 19.45 13.06 -3.18
N SER A 177 18.36 12.29 -3.30
CA SER A 177 17.04 12.59 -2.75
C SER A 177 16.15 11.35 -2.77
N GLU A 178 15.15 11.29 -1.89
CA GLU A 178 14.14 10.21 -1.86
C GLU A 178 13.45 10.00 -3.22
N TYR A 179 13.32 11.05 -4.04
CA TYR A 179 12.77 10.95 -5.39
C TYR A 179 13.57 10.00 -6.31
N MET A 180 14.88 9.83 -6.08
CA MET A 180 15.74 9.00 -6.93
C MET A 180 15.38 7.52 -6.89
N TRP A 181 14.78 7.04 -5.80
CA TRP A 181 14.35 5.64 -5.67
C TRP A 181 13.38 5.22 -6.76
N ARG A 182 12.64 6.16 -7.38
CA ARG A 182 11.71 5.83 -8.45
C ARG A 182 12.41 5.23 -9.68
N PHE A 183 13.64 5.67 -9.95
CA PHE A 183 14.36 5.34 -11.17
C PHE A 183 14.98 3.94 -11.14
N ILE A 184 15.21 3.37 -9.95
CA ILE A 184 15.91 2.10 -9.79
C ILE A 184 14.96 0.94 -10.10
N ARG A 185 15.22 0.20 -11.17
CA ARG A 185 14.38 -0.91 -11.61
C ARG A 185 14.88 -2.26 -11.12
N HIS A 186 16.20 -2.44 -11.06
CA HIS A 186 16.84 -3.69 -10.66
C HIS A 186 18.17 -3.42 -9.96
N ILE A 187 18.48 -4.17 -8.91
CA ILE A 187 19.75 -4.15 -8.17
C ILE A 187 20.24 -5.58 -8.05
N ALA A 188 21.41 -5.87 -8.59
CA ALA A 188 22.03 -7.19 -8.51
C ALA A 188 23.42 -7.15 -7.86
N VAL A 189 23.72 -8.14 -7.02
CA VAL A 189 25.01 -8.32 -6.35
C VAL A 189 25.81 -9.41 -7.06
N SER A 190 27.11 -9.22 -7.21
CA SER A 190 28.02 -10.26 -7.73
C SER A 190 29.35 -10.21 -7.00
N PHE A 191 29.84 -11.36 -6.53
CA PHE A 191 31.17 -11.51 -5.96
C PHE A 191 32.17 -11.80 -7.07
N ASP A 192 33.37 -11.22 -6.96
CA ASP A 192 34.44 -11.46 -7.93
C ASP A 192 35.00 -12.91 -7.81
N ASP A 193 34.95 -13.48 -6.60
CA ASP A 193 35.34 -14.88 -6.34
C ASP A 193 34.13 -15.81 -6.39
N ALA A 194 34.09 -16.69 -7.40
CA ALA A 194 33.05 -17.70 -7.59
C ALA A 194 33.09 -18.84 -6.54
N GLN A 195 34.10 -18.85 -5.67
CA GLN A 195 34.25 -19.80 -4.56
C GLN A 195 34.44 -19.09 -3.21
N GLY A 196 34.05 -17.82 -3.13
CA GLY A 196 34.31 -16.95 -1.98
C GLY A 196 33.45 -17.22 -0.74
N VAL A 197 32.33 -17.91 -0.87
CA VAL A 197 31.45 -18.26 0.26
C VAL A 197 31.36 -19.78 0.46
N TYR A 198 31.11 -20.19 1.70
CA TYR A 198 30.73 -21.57 1.99
C TYR A 198 29.35 -21.88 1.41
N THR A 199 29.10 -23.14 1.07
CA THR A 199 27.82 -23.60 0.49
C THR A 199 27.11 -24.62 1.37
N GLY A 200 27.67 -25.01 2.51
CA GLY A 200 26.97 -25.86 3.47
C GLY A 200 27.49 -25.77 4.89
N ILE A 201 26.74 -26.40 5.78
CA ILE A 201 27.07 -26.59 7.19
C ILE A 201 27.01 -28.09 7.47
N GLN A 202 28.05 -28.64 8.07
CA GLN A 202 28.08 -30.02 8.56
C GLN A 202 27.35 -30.13 9.89
N ALA A 203 26.91 -31.33 10.27
CA ALA A 203 26.13 -31.51 11.50
C ALA A 203 26.90 -31.06 12.76
N ASP A 204 28.23 -31.17 12.77
CA ASP A 204 29.12 -30.70 13.83
C ASP A 204 29.29 -29.18 13.92
N GLY A 205 28.74 -28.43 12.95
CA GLY A 205 28.72 -26.98 12.87
C GLY A 205 29.80 -26.37 11.99
N GLU A 206 30.69 -27.18 11.40
CA GLU A 206 31.72 -26.67 10.50
C GLU A 206 31.15 -26.27 9.13
N TYR A 207 31.67 -25.18 8.57
CA TYR A 207 31.28 -24.72 7.24
C TYR A 207 32.06 -25.47 6.17
N ALA A 208 31.35 -25.92 5.13
CA ALA A 208 31.89 -26.73 4.06
C ALA A 208 31.43 -26.25 2.67
N GLY A 209 32.07 -26.79 1.64
CA GLY A 209 31.81 -26.42 0.24
C GLY A 209 32.35 -25.05 -0.14
N ALA A 210 32.23 -24.71 -1.42
CA ALA A 210 32.69 -23.44 -1.96
C ALA A 210 31.79 -23.03 -3.14
N GLY A 211 31.34 -21.78 -3.12
CA GLY A 211 30.47 -21.21 -4.15
C GLY A 211 30.55 -19.69 -4.14
N GLY A 212 29.68 -19.07 -4.93
CA GLY A 212 29.69 -17.63 -5.16
C GLY A 212 28.29 -17.05 -5.29
N VAL A 213 28.23 -15.74 -5.40
CA VAL A 213 27.00 -15.00 -5.68
C VAL A 213 27.24 -14.27 -7.00
N ASP A 214 26.38 -14.51 -7.99
CA ASP A 214 26.52 -13.90 -9.33
C ASP A 214 25.15 -13.42 -9.80
N ALA A 215 25.08 -12.14 -10.18
CA ALA A 215 23.87 -11.43 -10.58
C ALA A 215 22.63 -11.68 -9.67
N TYR A 216 22.82 -11.76 -8.35
CA TYR A 216 21.72 -12.04 -7.41
C TYR A 216 20.85 -10.81 -7.16
N ASP A 217 19.56 -10.92 -7.43
CA ASP A 217 18.59 -9.83 -7.32
C ASP A 217 18.27 -9.50 -5.85
N VAL A 218 18.55 -8.26 -5.46
CA VAL A 218 18.26 -7.71 -4.12
C VAL A 218 17.35 -6.48 -4.21
N THR A 219 16.66 -6.26 -5.33
CA THR A 219 15.90 -5.04 -5.60
C THR A 219 14.87 -4.72 -4.51
N GLN A 220 14.14 -5.73 -4.03
CA GLN A 220 13.07 -5.54 -3.06
C GLN A 220 13.59 -5.40 -1.63
N ARG A 221 14.41 -6.37 -1.18
CA ARG A 221 14.89 -6.43 0.22
C ARG A 221 16.11 -5.53 0.45
N ARG A 222 16.89 -5.24 -0.59
CA ARG A 222 18.21 -4.59 -0.54
C ARG A 222 19.14 -5.27 0.46
N SER A 223 18.93 -6.56 0.68
CA SER A 223 19.69 -7.36 1.60
C SER A 223 19.55 -8.82 1.24
N PHE A 224 20.50 -9.63 1.66
CA PHE A 224 20.38 -11.09 1.59
C PHE A 224 21.15 -11.78 2.72
N TYR A 225 20.75 -13.01 3.04
CA TYR A 225 21.51 -13.89 3.94
C TYR A 225 22.44 -14.79 3.16
N SER A 226 23.66 -14.98 3.65
CA SER A 226 24.63 -15.91 3.08
C SER A 226 25.37 -16.66 4.18
N LEU A 227 25.85 -17.85 3.88
CA LEU A 227 26.84 -18.51 4.74
C LEU A 227 28.12 -17.65 4.79
N PRO A 228 28.95 -17.80 5.83
CA PRO A 228 30.15 -16.98 5.97
C PRO A 228 31.04 -16.98 4.72
N GLY A 229 31.70 -15.84 4.50
CA GLY A 229 32.76 -15.72 3.53
C GLY A 229 33.99 -16.50 4.00
N ARG A 230 34.69 -17.12 3.06
CA ARG A 230 35.98 -17.78 3.33
C ARG A 230 37.08 -16.76 3.59
N GLU A 231 36.96 -15.59 2.97
CA GLU A 231 37.78 -14.40 3.18
C GLU A 231 36.90 -13.14 3.05
N ALA A 232 37.49 -11.95 3.20
CA ALA A 232 36.82 -10.70 2.92
C ALA A 232 36.52 -10.58 1.41
N LEU A 233 35.26 -10.35 1.07
CA LEU A 233 34.75 -10.42 -0.29
C LEU A 233 34.86 -9.07 -1.01
N SER A 234 35.15 -9.13 -2.30
CA SER A 234 35.05 -8.00 -3.22
C SER A 234 34.15 -8.36 -4.38
N GLY A 235 33.58 -7.35 -5.03
CA GLY A 235 32.60 -7.61 -6.08
C GLY A 235 32.03 -6.35 -6.71
N ARG A 236 30.86 -6.53 -7.31
CA ARG A 236 30.13 -5.51 -8.04
C ARG A 236 28.65 -5.48 -7.64
N ILE A 237 28.10 -4.27 -7.61
CA ILE A 237 26.67 -4.01 -7.59
C ILE A 237 26.29 -3.47 -8.97
N THR A 238 25.40 -4.15 -9.66
CA THR A 238 24.83 -3.71 -10.94
C THR A 238 23.46 -3.11 -10.66
N ILE A 239 23.26 -1.85 -11.04
CA ILE A 239 21.98 -1.16 -10.88
C ILE A 239 21.47 -0.78 -12.26
N GLU A 240 20.29 -1.29 -12.60
CA GLU A 240 19.54 -0.89 -13.77
C GLU A 240 18.56 0.21 -13.36
N SER A 241 18.55 1.30 -14.12
CA SER A 241 17.72 2.45 -13.84
C SER A 241 17.15 3.02 -15.12
N GLU A 242 16.12 3.84 -15.00
CA GLU A 242 15.52 4.58 -16.11
C GLU A 242 15.68 6.07 -15.92
N ARG A 243 15.66 6.82 -17.01
CA ARG A 243 15.54 8.27 -16.99
C ARG A 243 14.08 8.71 -17.02
N SER A 244 13.82 10.00 -16.82
CA SER A 244 12.49 10.59 -16.96
C SER A 244 11.89 10.38 -18.35
N ASP A 245 12.72 10.26 -19.40
CA ASP A 245 12.28 9.93 -20.77
C ASP A 245 12.08 8.42 -21.02
N GLY A 246 12.42 7.57 -20.05
CA GLY A 246 12.17 6.11 -20.09
C GLY A 246 13.32 5.34 -20.69
N THR A 247 14.40 6.03 -21.07
CA THR A 247 15.63 5.39 -21.51
C THR A 247 16.26 4.66 -20.33
N SER A 248 16.38 3.34 -20.43
CA SER A 248 17.08 2.52 -19.44
C SER A 248 18.60 2.69 -19.57
N PHE A 249 19.31 2.62 -18.44
CA PHE A 249 20.76 2.57 -18.39
C PHE A 249 21.22 1.70 -17.22
N VAL A 250 22.45 1.20 -17.31
CA VAL A 250 23.05 0.32 -16.30
C VAL A 250 24.31 0.97 -15.76
N GLN A 251 24.47 0.92 -14.44
CA GLN A 251 25.73 1.30 -13.79
C GLN A 251 26.24 0.16 -12.92
N VAL A 252 27.57 0.02 -12.91
CA VAL A 252 28.29 -1.00 -12.15
C VAL A 252 29.18 -0.31 -11.13
N TYR A 253 28.97 -0.62 -9.86
CA TYR A 253 29.73 -0.10 -8.74
C TYR A 253 30.59 -1.21 -8.17
N ARG A 254 31.84 -0.91 -7.77
CA ARG A 254 32.70 -1.89 -7.11
C ARG A 254 32.64 -1.74 -5.60
N PHE A 255 32.69 -2.85 -4.89
CA PHE A 255 32.92 -2.89 -3.45
C PHE A 255 34.06 -3.86 -3.12
N GLY A 256 34.61 -3.72 -1.92
CA GLY A 256 35.66 -4.58 -1.40
C GLY A 256 35.62 -4.65 0.12
N ASP A 257 36.37 -5.59 0.69
CA ASP A 257 36.47 -5.83 2.14
C ASP A 257 35.11 -6.11 2.84
N CYS A 258 34.17 -6.74 2.13
CA CYS A 258 32.89 -7.15 2.70
C CYS A 258 33.05 -8.46 3.48
N LYS A 259 32.92 -8.42 4.81
CA LYS A 259 33.10 -9.58 5.68
C LYS A 259 31.76 -10.20 6.02
N VAL A 260 31.43 -11.33 5.39
CA VAL A 260 30.21 -12.07 5.71
C VAL A 260 30.53 -13.04 6.84
N GLU A 261 29.98 -12.80 8.03
CA GLU A 261 30.25 -13.58 9.23
C GLU A 261 28.94 -13.99 9.90
N ALA A 262 28.92 -15.19 10.46
CA ALA A 262 27.76 -15.73 11.17
C ALA A 262 27.35 -14.77 12.30
N GLY A 263 26.05 -14.45 12.37
CA GLY A 263 25.54 -13.59 13.42
C GLY A 263 25.90 -12.09 13.25
N ARG A 264 26.35 -11.65 12.07
CA ARG A 264 26.66 -10.24 11.80
C ARG A 264 25.93 -9.70 10.57
N VAL A 265 25.74 -8.38 10.58
CA VAL A 265 25.24 -7.60 9.43
C VAL A 265 26.41 -6.84 8.83
N SER A 266 26.68 -7.09 7.55
CA SER A 266 27.68 -6.39 6.75
C SER A 266 27.01 -5.43 5.79
N HIS A 267 27.66 -4.30 5.51
CA HIS A 267 27.10 -3.23 4.70
C HIS A 267 27.95 -2.96 3.46
N ILE A 268 27.33 -3.04 2.28
CA ILE A 268 27.88 -2.56 1.02
C ILE A 268 27.27 -1.18 0.75
N ARG A 269 28.08 -0.13 0.84
CA ARG A 269 27.63 1.25 0.63
C ARG A 269 27.95 1.73 -0.78
N ILE A 270 26.94 2.24 -1.47
CA ILE A 270 27.03 2.69 -2.87
C ILE A 270 26.57 4.14 -3.00
N ASP A 271 27.44 5.01 -3.49
CA ASP A 271 27.08 6.38 -3.89
C ASP A 271 26.32 6.33 -5.22
N TYR A 272 24.99 6.27 -5.19
CA TYR A 272 24.17 6.09 -6.38
C TYR A 272 24.21 7.33 -7.29
N ARG A 273 24.57 7.13 -8.57
CA ARG A 273 24.72 8.19 -9.56
C ARG A 273 23.64 8.11 -10.63
N HIS A 274 22.73 9.08 -10.61
CA HIS A 274 21.73 9.26 -11.67
C HIS A 274 22.09 10.46 -12.56
N PRO A 275 21.98 10.37 -13.91
CA PRO A 275 22.23 11.49 -14.81
C PRO A 275 21.38 12.74 -14.52
N GLU A 276 20.19 12.55 -13.97
CA GLU A 276 19.24 13.62 -13.62
C GLU A 276 19.26 13.97 -12.12
N SER A 277 20.27 13.53 -11.36
CA SER A 277 20.37 13.79 -9.91
C SER A 277 20.44 15.28 -9.54
N GLY A 278 20.95 16.12 -10.45
CA GLY A 278 21.02 17.57 -10.28
C GLY A 278 19.75 18.32 -10.70
N GLU A 279 18.76 17.64 -11.29
CA GLU A 279 17.54 18.27 -11.79
C GLU A 279 16.46 18.35 -10.70
N GLY A 280 15.81 19.51 -10.58
CA GLY A 280 14.76 19.77 -9.59
C GLY A 280 13.36 19.34 -10.04
N LEU A 281 13.18 19.07 -11.33
CA LEU A 281 11.90 18.66 -11.91
C LEU A 281 11.50 17.27 -11.41
N LEU A 282 10.30 17.19 -10.82
CA LEU A 282 9.64 15.94 -10.50
C LEU A 282 8.78 15.48 -11.68
N TYR A 283 9.30 14.56 -12.49
CA TYR A 283 8.50 13.85 -13.48
C TYR A 283 7.88 12.58 -12.89
N VAL A 284 6.57 12.40 -13.04
CA VAL A 284 5.79 11.26 -12.51
C VAL A 284 4.99 10.64 -13.64
N ARG A 285 5.36 9.40 -13.96
CA ARG A 285 4.65 8.56 -14.92
C ARG A 285 3.57 7.78 -14.23
N GLU A 286 2.60 7.32 -14.99
CA GLU A 286 1.54 6.45 -14.46
C GLU A 286 2.10 5.16 -13.85
N GLU A 287 3.11 4.55 -14.46
CA GLU A 287 3.77 3.34 -13.96
C GLU A 287 4.56 3.53 -12.65
N ASP A 288 4.91 4.79 -12.31
CA ASP A 288 5.71 5.10 -11.13
C ASP A 288 4.86 5.31 -9.87
N PHE A 289 3.52 5.35 -9.95
CA PHE A 289 2.67 5.65 -8.78
C PHE A 289 2.88 4.71 -7.61
N SER A 290 3.15 3.42 -7.86
CA SER A 290 3.44 2.41 -6.83
C SER A 290 4.70 2.72 -6.01
N ARG A 291 5.55 3.63 -6.48
CA ARG A 291 6.79 4.06 -5.84
C ARG A 291 6.61 5.30 -4.96
N PHE A 292 5.42 5.87 -4.93
CA PHE A 292 5.09 7.04 -4.13
C PHE A 292 4.02 6.70 -3.09
N ARG A 293 3.86 7.59 -2.11
CA ARG A 293 2.72 7.53 -1.18
C ARG A 293 1.50 8.12 -1.90
N ALA A 294 0.91 7.32 -2.76
CA ALA A 294 -0.29 7.65 -3.54
C ALA A 294 -1.44 6.74 -3.11
N ASP A 295 -2.61 7.34 -2.94
CA ASP A 295 -3.84 6.67 -2.51
C ASP A 295 -5.05 7.20 -3.31
N THR A 296 -6.19 6.55 -3.19
CA THR A 296 -7.45 6.94 -3.81
C THR A 296 -8.46 7.30 -2.72
N MET A 297 -8.95 8.54 -2.74
CA MET A 297 -10.01 8.97 -1.83
C MET A 297 -11.31 8.21 -2.09
N PHE A 298 -12.12 8.03 -1.06
CA PHE A 298 -13.43 7.39 -1.11
C PHE A 298 -13.41 5.94 -1.58
N LEU A 299 -12.38 5.16 -1.22
CA LEU A 299 -12.43 3.69 -1.27
C LEU A 299 -13.44 3.16 -0.24
N ALA A 300 -13.93 1.93 -0.45
CA ALA A 300 -14.99 1.28 0.30
C ALA A 300 -14.68 1.14 1.80
N ASP A 301 -13.40 1.01 2.14
CA ASP A 301 -12.89 0.89 3.50
C ASP A 301 -12.47 2.24 4.12
N GLU A 302 -12.59 3.36 3.39
CA GLU A 302 -12.24 4.67 3.94
C GLU A 302 -13.12 5.00 5.17
N PRO A 303 -12.53 5.26 6.35
CA PRO A 303 -13.30 5.52 7.54
C PRO A 303 -14.10 6.81 7.46
N ARG A 304 -15.31 6.82 8.03
CA ARG A 304 -16.22 7.97 8.01
C ARG A 304 -15.64 9.25 8.62
N GLU A 305 -14.83 9.11 9.65
CA GLU A 305 -14.11 10.21 10.29
C GLU A 305 -13.16 10.92 9.31
N VAL A 306 -12.66 10.21 8.29
CA VAL A 306 -11.81 10.78 7.25
C VAL A 306 -12.62 11.65 6.31
N PHE A 307 -13.72 11.12 5.75
CA PHE A 307 -14.50 11.88 4.79
C PHE A 307 -15.41 12.95 5.38
N TYR A 308 -15.71 12.89 6.67
CA TYR A 308 -16.36 13.99 7.37
C TYR A 308 -15.39 15.05 7.91
N ASP A 309 -14.07 14.81 7.90
CA ASP A 309 -13.09 15.84 8.22
C ASP A 309 -12.89 16.78 7.02
N SER A 310 -13.37 18.01 7.15
CA SER A 310 -13.23 19.03 6.10
C SER A 310 -11.78 19.44 5.82
N ASN A 311 -10.84 19.20 6.73
CA ASN A 311 -9.41 19.43 6.46
C ASN A 311 -8.84 18.35 5.53
N ARG A 312 -9.50 17.19 5.43
CA ARG A 312 -9.07 16.05 4.60
C ARG A 312 -9.87 15.94 3.31
N ARG A 313 -11.20 16.01 3.38
CA ARG A 313 -12.13 15.88 2.25
C ARG A 313 -12.98 17.14 2.11
N SER A 314 -12.41 18.14 1.45
CA SER A 314 -13.15 19.30 0.97
C SER A 314 -12.49 19.92 -0.26
N PHE A 315 -13.29 20.57 -1.09
CA PHE A 315 -12.78 21.23 -2.28
C PHE A 315 -13.65 22.40 -2.71
N ARG A 316 -13.11 23.24 -3.58
CA ARG A 316 -13.89 24.23 -4.31
C ARG A 316 -14.19 23.69 -5.69
N VAL A 317 -15.42 23.84 -6.15
CA VAL A 317 -15.86 23.34 -7.46
C VAL A 317 -15.04 23.89 -8.64
N ASN A 318 -14.47 25.09 -8.51
CA ASN A 318 -13.58 25.70 -9.50
C ASN A 318 -12.09 25.38 -9.29
N ALA A 319 -11.75 24.55 -8.29
CA ALA A 319 -10.40 24.09 -8.01
C ALA A 319 -10.44 22.66 -7.38
N PRO A 320 -10.95 21.65 -8.12
CA PRO A 320 -11.01 20.27 -7.65
C PRO A 320 -9.62 19.61 -7.59
N LEU A 321 -8.66 20.08 -8.40
CA LEU A 321 -7.24 19.75 -8.25
C LEU A 321 -6.59 20.74 -7.29
N GLN A 322 -6.12 20.24 -6.17
CA GLN A 322 -5.44 20.98 -5.11
C GLN A 322 -3.98 20.55 -5.05
N VAL A 323 -3.08 21.54 -5.01
CA VAL A 323 -1.64 21.32 -4.90
C VAL A 323 -1.10 22.22 -3.78
N SER A 324 -0.21 21.68 -2.96
CA SER A 324 0.38 22.40 -1.81
C SER A 324 1.71 21.77 -1.39
N VAL A 325 2.46 22.43 -0.52
CA VAL A 325 3.57 21.81 0.21
C VAL A 325 3.09 21.43 1.60
N SER A 326 3.25 20.17 1.97
CA SER A 326 2.88 19.64 3.29
C SER A 326 3.89 20.01 4.39
N ASP A 327 3.52 19.79 5.65
CA ASP A 327 4.40 20.01 6.81
C ASP A 327 5.66 19.12 6.79
N ASN A 328 5.63 18.00 6.05
CA ASN A 328 6.79 17.13 5.82
C ASN A 328 7.62 17.58 4.60
N HIS A 329 7.42 18.81 4.12
CA HIS A 329 8.13 19.39 2.97
C HIS A 329 7.92 18.64 1.64
N GLN A 330 6.81 17.89 1.51
CA GLN A 330 6.47 17.15 0.30
C GLN A 330 5.40 17.87 -0.53
N LEU A 331 5.43 17.69 -1.85
CA LEU A 331 4.37 18.14 -2.73
C LEU A 331 3.13 17.26 -2.53
N LEU A 332 2.05 17.86 -2.03
CA LEU A 332 0.76 17.20 -1.84
C LEU A 332 -0.15 17.52 -3.02
N VAL A 333 -0.72 16.48 -3.62
CA VAL A 333 -1.69 16.58 -4.72
C VAL A 333 -2.97 15.86 -4.32
N LYS A 334 -4.10 16.57 -4.35
CA LYS A 334 -5.44 16.02 -4.12
C LYS A 334 -6.34 16.35 -5.29
N PHE A 335 -7.10 15.38 -5.79
CA PHE A 335 -7.96 15.58 -6.94
C PHE A 335 -9.37 15.07 -6.70
N PHE A 336 -10.32 15.99 -6.52
CA PHE A 336 -11.73 15.67 -6.27
C PHE A 336 -12.51 15.55 -7.58
N SER A 337 -12.36 14.44 -8.27
CA SER A 337 -13.09 14.15 -9.50
C SER A 337 -13.14 12.65 -9.80
N PRO A 338 -14.25 12.12 -10.34
CA PRO A 338 -14.30 10.76 -10.87
C PRO A 338 -13.64 10.62 -12.25
N VAL A 339 -13.33 11.75 -12.93
CA VAL A 339 -12.68 11.77 -14.24
C VAL A 339 -11.23 12.21 -14.04
N GLY A 340 -10.29 11.29 -14.23
CA GLY A 340 -8.85 11.57 -14.17
C GLY A 340 -8.41 12.49 -15.31
N ILE A 341 -7.30 13.17 -15.13
CA ILE A 341 -6.74 14.15 -16.08
C ILE A 341 -5.31 13.80 -16.51
N SER A 342 -4.88 14.30 -17.66
CA SER A 342 -3.56 13.99 -18.23
C SER A 342 -2.73 15.24 -18.52
N ASP A 343 -1.42 15.05 -18.70
CA ASP A 343 -0.45 16.11 -19.04
C ASP A 343 -0.56 17.33 -18.12
N VAL A 344 -0.39 17.11 -16.81
CA VAL A 344 -0.51 18.15 -15.79
C VAL A 344 0.87 18.66 -15.40
N LYS A 345 1.08 19.96 -15.56
CA LYS A 345 2.26 20.67 -15.07
C LYS A 345 1.93 21.44 -13.81
N ILE A 346 2.81 21.33 -12.81
CA ILE A 346 2.79 22.18 -11.63
C ILE A 346 4.00 23.11 -11.74
N LEU A 347 3.71 24.39 -11.90
CA LEU A 347 4.71 25.43 -11.85
C LEU A 347 4.86 25.93 -10.42
N CYS A 348 6.09 26.27 -10.04
CA CYS A 348 6.42 26.81 -8.74
C CYS A 348 7.25 28.09 -8.89
N ARG A 349 6.88 29.11 -8.14
CA ARG A 349 7.76 30.22 -7.80
C ARG A 349 8.23 30.03 -6.36
N PHE A 350 9.54 29.90 -6.17
CA PHE A 350 10.16 29.92 -4.84
C PHE A 350 10.27 31.37 -4.38
N ASN A 351 9.33 31.83 -3.55
CA ASN A 351 9.07 33.26 -3.27
C ASN A 351 10.31 34.01 -2.75
N LYS A 352 11.19 33.33 -2.01
CA LYS A 352 12.43 33.89 -1.45
C LYS A 352 13.64 33.84 -2.38
N VAL A 353 13.58 33.05 -3.46
CA VAL A 353 14.73 32.76 -4.34
C VAL A 353 14.59 33.43 -5.70
N SER A 354 13.39 33.46 -6.27
CA SER A 354 13.16 33.96 -7.62
C SER A 354 11.74 34.51 -7.80
N THR A 355 11.60 35.47 -8.71
CA THR A 355 10.30 36.00 -9.13
C THR A 355 9.67 35.20 -10.27
N GLU A 356 10.44 34.32 -10.94
CA GLU A 356 10.00 33.51 -12.08
C GLU A 356 9.33 32.21 -11.63
N PHE A 357 8.45 31.67 -12.48
CA PHE A 357 7.87 30.33 -12.32
C PHE A 357 8.73 29.28 -13.04
N PHE A 358 8.95 28.15 -12.39
CA PHE A 358 9.69 27.00 -12.92
C PHE A 358 8.81 25.77 -12.91
N GLU A 359 9.07 24.82 -13.81
CA GLU A 359 8.38 23.53 -13.79
C GLU A 359 8.86 22.73 -12.57
N LEU A 360 8.01 22.60 -11.55
CA LEU A 360 8.30 21.86 -10.33
C LEU A 360 8.00 20.38 -10.52
N ALA A 361 6.86 20.09 -11.14
CA ALA A 361 6.42 18.74 -11.40
C ALA A 361 5.66 18.62 -12.71
N ARG A 362 5.73 17.43 -13.31
CA ARG A 362 4.91 17.04 -14.46
C ARG A 362 4.39 15.62 -14.26
N PHE A 363 3.09 15.46 -14.46
CA PHE A 363 2.36 14.21 -14.35
C PHE A 363 1.81 13.82 -15.71
N ASP A 364 2.08 12.59 -16.15
CA ASP A 364 1.42 12.04 -17.34
C ASP A 364 -0.07 11.84 -17.08
N ARG A 365 -0.41 11.42 -15.85
CA ARG A 365 -1.76 11.14 -15.39
C ARG A 365 -1.93 11.60 -13.95
N ILE A 366 -3.10 12.15 -13.62
CA ILE A 366 -3.65 12.23 -12.26
C ILE A 366 -4.94 11.43 -12.29
N TYR A 367 -4.97 10.31 -11.58
CA TYR A 367 -6.11 9.40 -11.61
C TYR A 367 -7.30 9.93 -10.78
N PRO A 368 -8.53 9.42 -11.01
CA PRO A 368 -9.71 9.83 -10.27
C PRO A 368 -9.52 9.75 -8.76
N PHE A 369 -9.99 10.76 -8.02
CA PHE A 369 -9.92 10.80 -6.56
C PHE A 369 -8.52 10.65 -5.96
N MET A 370 -7.44 10.94 -6.70
CA MET A 370 -6.07 10.83 -6.21
C MET A 370 -5.80 11.69 -4.97
N GLU A 371 -5.15 11.11 -3.95
CA GLU A 371 -4.46 11.82 -2.87
C GLU A 371 -3.02 11.27 -2.79
N ALA A 372 -2.03 12.10 -3.08
CA ALA A 372 -0.64 11.63 -3.13
C ALA A 372 0.36 12.67 -2.60
N SER A 373 1.45 12.17 -2.03
CA SER A 373 2.56 12.96 -1.52
C SER A 373 3.86 12.58 -2.22
N PHE A 374 4.55 13.58 -2.77
CA PHE A 374 5.76 13.40 -3.57
C PHE A 374 6.96 14.08 -2.90
N PRO A 375 8.09 13.37 -2.70
CA PRO A 375 9.30 13.99 -2.18
C PRO A 375 9.83 15.02 -3.16
N LEU A 376 10.10 16.23 -2.67
CA LEU A 376 10.67 17.32 -3.47
C LEU A 376 12.20 17.24 -3.43
N PRO A 377 12.90 17.03 -4.57
CA PRO A 377 14.36 16.86 -4.57
C PRO A 377 15.13 18.04 -3.95
N VAL A 378 14.59 19.25 -4.15
CA VAL A 378 15.16 20.52 -3.64
C VAL A 378 15.17 20.63 -2.11
N VAL A 379 14.40 19.81 -1.39
CA VAL A 379 14.39 19.83 0.08
C VAL A 379 15.71 19.29 0.64
N SER A 380 16.22 18.21 0.06
CA SER A 380 17.40 17.50 0.55
C SER A 380 18.72 18.04 0.02
N SER A 381 18.74 18.67 -1.16
CA SER A 381 19.99 19.15 -1.76
C SER A 381 19.74 20.19 -2.85
N GLU A 382 20.79 20.89 -3.27
CA GLU A 382 20.73 21.90 -4.33
C GLU A 382 20.23 21.30 -5.65
N ARG A 383 19.37 22.04 -6.36
CA ARG A 383 18.76 21.58 -7.62
C ARG A 383 18.71 22.64 -8.69
N THR A 384 18.85 22.21 -9.92
CA THR A 384 18.66 23.06 -11.10
C THR A 384 17.23 22.92 -11.62
N PHE A 385 16.55 24.04 -11.81
CA PHE A 385 15.24 24.11 -12.44
C PHE A 385 15.34 24.83 -13.78
N VAL A 386 14.46 24.47 -14.71
CA VAL A 386 14.33 25.12 -16.01
C VAL A 386 13.01 25.89 -16.04
N SER A 387 13.08 27.18 -16.37
CA SER A 387 11.89 28.00 -16.60
C SER A 387 11.27 27.72 -17.97
N GLU A 388 10.08 28.25 -18.20
CA GLU A 388 9.38 28.07 -19.50
C GLU A 388 10.13 28.69 -20.68
N ASN A 389 11.00 29.68 -20.46
CA ASN A 389 11.83 30.29 -21.49
C ASN A 389 13.20 29.60 -21.67
N GLY A 390 13.42 28.46 -21.01
CA GLY A 390 14.65 27.66 -21.10
C GLY A 390 15.80 28.14 -20.22
N ARG A 391 15.58 29.17 -19.38
CA ARG A 391 16.60 29.63 -18.42
C ARG A 391 16.77 28.60 -17.31
N ARG A 392 18.02 28.27 -16.99
CA ARG A 392 18.38 27.41 -15.87
C ARG A 392 18.63 28.27 -14.63
N ILE A 393 18.04 27.89 -13.50
CA ILE A 393 18.30 28.47 -12.18
C ILE A 393 18.72 27.36 -11.23
N THR A 394 19.73 27.63 -10.41
CA THR A 394 20.12 26.73 -9.33
C THR A 394 19.50 27.26 -8.03
N VAL A 395 18.73 26.39 -7.37
CA VAL A 395 18.07 26.66 -6.09
C VAL A 395 18.80 25.86 -5.02
N PRO A 396 19.39 26.52 -4.00
CA PRO A 396 19.98 25.82 -2.86
C PRO A 396 18.97 24.94 -2.14
N ALA A 397 19.45 23.94 -1.40
CA ALA A 397 18.60 23.06 -0.60
C ALA A 397 17.62 23.86 0.29
N GLN A 398 16.36 23.42 0.35
CA GLN A 398 15.27 24.05 1.09
C GLN A 398 14.72 23.07 2.17
N PRO A 399 15.48 22.77 3.23
CA PRO A 399 15.09 21.74 4.22
C PRO A 399 13.83 22.11 5.02
N GLU A 400 13.50 23.41 5.11
CA GLU A 400 12.34 23.93 5.85
C GLU A 400 11.22 24.42 4.91
N LEU A 401 11.20 23.98 3.65
CA LEU A 401 10.27 24.48 2.64
C LEU A 401 8.81 24.32 3.09
N SER A 402 8.09 25.43 3.25
CA SER A 402 6.68 25.42 3.60
C SER A 402 5.80 25.87 2.43
N ASN A 403 4.48 25.71 2.58
CA ASN A 403 3.52 26.17 1.57
C ASN A 403 3.57 27.70 1.36
N ASP A 404 3.88 28.48 2.40
CA ASP A 404 3.95 29.94 2.33
C ASP A 404 5.21 30.44 1.59
N ASP A 405 6.22 29.59 1.48
CA ASP A 405 7.47 29.89 0.76
C ASP A 405 7.35 29.76 -0.75
N VAL A 406 6.24 29.17 -1.24
CA VAL A 406 6.02 28.92 -2.65
C VAL A 406 4.74 29.56 -3.16
N THR A 407 4.69 29.79 -4.47
CA THR A 407 3.44 29.99 -5.20
C THR A 407 3.32 28.91 -6.24
N LEU A 408 2.26 28.10 -6.17
CA LEU A 408 2.02 26.99 -7.09
C LEU A 408 0.95 27.35 -8.11
N LEU A 409 1.16 26.96 -9.36
CA LEU A 409 0.19 27.09 -10.45
C LEU A 409 0.07 25.77 -11.19
N VAL A 410 -1.16 25.34 -11.44
CA VAL A 410 -1.42 24.18 -12.29
C VAL A 410 -1.61 24.67 -13.73
N ARG A 411 -1.01 23.96 -14.69
CA ARG A 411 -1.26 24.14 -16.12
C ARG A 411 -1.52 22.80 -16.79
N THR A 412 -2.60 22.73 -17.56
CA THR A 412 -2.96 21.56 -18.35
C THR A 412 -3.92 21.97 -19.46
N GLU A 413 -3.88 21.24 -20.57
CA GLU A 413 -4.83 21.37 -21.67
C GLU A 413 -5.92 20.28 -21.63
N ASP A 414 -6.00 19.52 -20.54
CA ASP A 414 -7.00 18.47 -20.37
C ASP A 414 -8.43 19.02 -20.51
N PRO A 415 -9.27 18.43 -21.38
CA PRO A 415 -10.63 18.91 -21.62
C PRO A 415 -11.50 19.02 -20.36
N PHE A 416 -11.30 18.14 -19.37
CA PHE A 416 -12.00 18.23 -18.10
C PHE A 416 -11.63 19.52 -17.37
N MET A 417 -10.35 19.85 -17.28
CA MET A 417 -9.89 21.07 -16.60
C MET A 417 -10.32 22.34 -17.35
N LYS A 418 -10.40 22.32 -18.69
CA LYS A 418 -11.01 23.43 -19.46
C LYS A 418 -12.49 23.65 -19.16
N LYS A 419 -13.24 22.60 -18.78
CA LYS A 419 -14.61 22.76 -18.26
C LYS A 419 -14.58 23.39 -16.87
N ILE A 420 -13.69 22.94 -15.98
CA ILE A 420 -13.55 23.50 -14.63
C ILE A 420 -13.18 24.99 -14.65
N GLU A 421 -12.31 25.42 -15.56
CA GLU A 421 -11.92 26.83 -15.73
C GLU A 421 -13.10 27.78 -16.03
N GLN A 422 -14.20 27.25 -16.59
CA GLN A 422 -15.43 28.02 -16.88
C GLN A 422 -16.30 28.24 -15.64
N ILE A 423 -16.07 27.49 -14.56
CA ILE A 423 -16.84 27.61 -13.32
C ILE A 423 -16.46 28.89 -12.61
N ASP A 424 -17.36 29.87 -12.57
CA ASP A 424 -17.15 31.17 -11.94
C ASP A 424 -17.60 31.24 -10.46
N SER A 425 -18.24 30.17 -9.98
CA SER A 425 -18.65 29.98 -8.60
C SER A 425 -17.52 29.38 -7.75
N ARG A 426 -17.46 29.75 -6.46
CA ARG A 426 -16.41 29.29 -5.53
C ARG A 426 -16.97 28.38 -4.43
N TRP A 427 -18.01 27.63 -4.73
CA TRP A 427 -18.71 26.78 -3.77
C TRP A 427 -17.74 25.86 -3.06
N PHE A 428 -17.72 25.93 -1.73
CA PHE A 428 -16.93 25.05 -0.90
C PHE A 428 -17.73 23.81 -0.51
N ILE A 429 -17.28 22.65 -0.98
CA ILE A 429 -17.95 21.36 -0.83
C ILE A 429 -17.28 20.58 0.30
N ARG A 430 -18.12 20.02 1.19
CA ARG A 430 -17.72 19.21 2.35
C ARG A 430 -18.82 18.21 2.68
N PHE A 431 -18.54 17.24 3.54
CA PHE A 431 -19.48 16.18 3.89
C PHE A 431 -19.83 16.23 5.39
N SER A 432 -21.00 15.71 5.77
CA SER A 432 -21.42 15.68 7.18
C SER A 432 -22.34 14.51 7.48
N ALA A 433 -22.14 13.89 8.65
CA ALA A 433 -23.08 12.96 9.25
C ALA A 433 -24.39 13.62 9.71
N TYR A 434 -24.41 14.97 9.80
CA TYR A 434 -25.49 15.74 10.40
C TYR A 434 -25.92 15.15 11.76
N SER A 435 -27.16 14.68 11.85
CA SER A 435 -27.73 14.07 13.06
C SER A 435 -28.00 12.57 12.88
N ALA A 436 -27.22 11.89 12.02
CA ALA A 436 -27.30 10.45 11.80
C ALA A 436 -27.16 9.64 13.11
N ASP A 437 -26.29 10.08 14.02
CA ASP A 437 -26.09 9.44 15.33
C ASP A 437 -27.02 9.99 16.44
N LYS A 438 -27.85 10.99 16.12
CA LYS A 438 -28.71 11.70 17.09
C LYS A 438 -30.19 11.37 16.93
N GLY A 439 -30.52 10.24 16.29
CA GLY A 439 -31.90 9.75 16.18
C GLY A 439 -32.83 10.59 15.31
N HIS A 440 -32.29 11.44 14.42
CA HIS A 440 -33.13 12.20 13.49
C HIS A 440 -33.87 11.26 12.53
N ALA A 441 -35.11 11.59 12.19
CA ALA A 441 -35.98 10.74 11.37
C ALA A 441 -35.33 10.34 10.04
N TYR A 442 -34.64 11.29 9.39
CA TYR A 442 -34.16 11.15 8.01
C TYR A 442 -32.64 11.00 7.83
N TRP A 443 -31.78 11.62 8.65
CA TRP A 443 -30.33 11.67 8.37
C TRP A 443 -29.68 10.31 8.63
N ARG A 444 -28.85 9.83 7.70
CA ARG A 444 -28.06 8.60 7.83
C ARG A 444 -26.64 8.84 7.36
N HIS A 445 -25.72 7.95 7.74
CA HIS A 445 -24.32 8.05 7.30
C HIS A 445 -24.21 7.87 5.80
N MET A 446 -23.44 8.76 5.16
CA MET A 446 -22.93 8.55 3.80
C MET A 446 -21.97 7.37 3.78
N ASP A 447 -21.89 6.72 2.63
CA ASP A 447 -20.82 5.80 2.28
C ASP A 447 -19.86 6.48 1.28
N PRO A 448 -18.67 5.90 1.04
CA PRO A 448 -17.70 6.46 0.09
C PRO A 448 -18.25 6.63 -1.32
N LEU A 449 -19.07 5.70 -1.82
CA LEU A 449 -19.66 5.79 -3.16
C LEU A 449 -20.61 7.00 -3.28
N LEU A 450 -21.43 7.26 -2.26
CA LEU A 450 -22.27 8.45 -2.20
C LEU A 450 -21.45 9.73 -2.15
N CYS A 451 -20.27 9.71 -1.49
CA CYS A 451 -19.35 10.85 -1.52
C CYS A 451 -18.83 11.13 -2.94
N ARG A 452 -18.46 10.07 -3.70
CA ARG A 452 -18.05 10.20 -5.10
C ARG A 452 -19.16 10.78 -5.99
N HIS A 453 -20.40 10.30 -5.83
CA HIS A 453 -21.56 10.90 -6.53
C HIS A 453 -21.80 12.35 -6.11
N GLY A 454 -21.61 12.68 -4.84
CA GLY A 454 -21.70 14.04 -4.32
C GLY A 454 -20.69 15.00 -4.98
N VAL A 455 -19.45 14.54 -5.19
CA VAL A 455 -18.43 15.31 -5.92
C VAL A 455 -18.86 15.54 -7.37
N ALA A 456 -19.27 14.49 -8.08
CA ALA A 456 -19.74 14.61 -9.47
C ALA A 456 -20.93 15.57 -9.60
N LEU A 457 -21.90 15.46 -8.68
CA LEU A 457 -23.08 16.33 -8.62
C LEU A 457 -22.69 17.80 -8.48
N ALA A 458 -21.82 18.11 -7.51
CA ALA A 458 -21.40 19.48 -7.23
C ALA A 458 -20.66 20.12 -8.42
N LEU A 459 -19.75 19.37 -9.05
CA LEU A 459 -19.02 19.82 -10.24
C LEU A 459 -19.96 20.08 -11.41
N ASN A 460 -20.87 19.14 -11.70
CA ASN A 460 -21.82 19.29 -12.80
C ASN A 460 -22.79 20.45 -12.59
N MET A 461 -23.32 20.61 -11.37
CA MET A 461 -24.21 21.74 -11.05
C MET A 461 -23.48 23.07 -11.23
N ALA A 462 -22.29 23.21 -10.65
CA ALA A 462 -21.51 24.44 -10.74
C ALA A 462 -21.15 24.79 -12.19
N PHE A 463 -20.80 23.79 -13.00
CA PHE A 463 -20.53 23.97 -14.43
C PHE A 463 -21.78 24.36 -15.21
N MET A 464 -22.90 23.64 -15.03
CA MET A 464 -24.16 23.94 -15.71
C MET A 464 -24.59 25.38 -15.43
N PHE A 465 -24.53 25.83 -14.17
CA PHE A 465 -24.95 27.20 -13.81
C PHE A 465 -24.04 28.30 -14.39
N ALA A 466 -22.79 27.98 -14.74
CA ALA A 466 -21.88 28.89 -15.40
C ALA A 466 -22.04 28.91 -16.94
N SER A 467 -22.82 27.98 -17.50
CA SER A 467 -22.88 27.76 -18.95
C SER A 467 -23.82 28.73 -19.68
N GLU A 468 -23.58 28.91 -20.98
CA GLU A 468 -24.46 29.70 -21.84
C GLU A 468 -25.84 29.04 -22.00
N GLU A 469 -25.90 27.70 -22.10
CA GLU A 469 -27.15 26.95 -22.20
C GLU A 469 -28.09 27.22 -21.03
N PHE A 470 -27.56 27.24 -19.80
CA PHE A 470 -28.36 27.59 -18.63
C PHE A 470 -28.82 29.04 -18.71
N ASN A 471 -27.96 29.97 -19.12
CA ASN A 471 -28.32 31.39 -19.22
C ASN A 471 -29.44 31.64 -20.24
N VAL A 472 -29.38 30.99 -21.40
CA VAL A 472 -30.40 31.07 -22.45
C VAL A 472 -31.73 30.50 -21.95
N GLU A 473 -31.72 29.29 -21.38
CA GLU A 473 -32.95 28.67 -20.86
C GLU A 473 -33.55 29.49 -19.71
N MET A 474 -32.72 30.01 -18.81
CA MET A 474 -33.15 30.84 -17.69
C MET A 474 -33.89 32.11 -18.14
N ASN A 475 -33.44 32.74 -19.23
CA ASN A 475 -34.12 33.90 -19.80
C ASN A 475 -35.54 33.58 -20.32
N ALA A 476 -35.79 32.37 -20.82
CA ALA A 476 -37.12 31.94 -21.23
C ALA A 476 -38.12 31.81 -20.06
N TYR A 477 -37.62 31.89 -18.81
CA TYR A 477 -38.39 31.88 -17.58
C TYR A 477 -38.56 33.25 -16.92
N GLU A 478 -38.20 34.33 -17.61
CA GLU A 478 -38.46 35.70 -17.14
C GLU A 478 -39.95 35.90 -16.82
N GLY A 479 -40.23 36.49 -15.66
CA GLY A 479 -41.58 36.69 -15.16
C GLY A 479 -42.27 35.41 -14.67
N LYS A 480 -41.78 34.21 -14.99
CA LYS A 480 -42.35 32.92 -14.57
C LYS A 480 -41.89 32.54 -13.17
N LEU A 481 -40.58 32.60 -12.90
CA LEU A 481 -40.02 32.27 -11.58
C LEU A 481 -40.53 33.25 -10.52
N LYS A 482 -41.11 32.74 -9.43
CA LYS A 482 -41.70 33.53 -8.34
C LYS A 482 -41.02 33.26 -7.02
N ASP A 483 -40.81 34.32 -6.23
CA ASP A 483 -40.26 34.26 -4.89
C ASP A 483 -41.27 33.73 -3.85
N ASN A 484 -40.88 33.74 -2.58
CA ASN A 484 -41.70 33.25 -1.47
C ASN A 484 -43.02 34.04 -1.27
N GLY A 485 -43.12 35.25 -1.84
CA GLY A 485 -44.31 36.10 -1.82
C GLY A 485 -45.10 36.09 -3.13
N GLY A 486 -44.75 35.20 -4.08
CA GLY A 486 -45.40 35.11 -5.38
C GLY A 486 -45.00 36.18 -6.39
N LYS A 487 -43.98 37.01 -6.09
CA LYS A 487 -43.50 38.07 -7.00
C LYS A 487 -42.46 37.52 -7.98
N PRO A 488 -42.41 38.00 -9.24
CA PRO A 488 -41.35 37.62 -10.18
C PRO A 488 -39.94 37.79 -9.59
N ILE A 489 -39.09 36.78 -9.76
CA ILE A 489 -37.68 36.84 -9.38
C ILE A 489 -36.90 37.60 -10.46
N ASN A 490 -36.02 38.52 -10.02
CA ASN A 490 -35.02 39.12 -10.90
C ASN A 490 -33.95 38.06 -11.24
N LEU A 491 -33.82 37.71 -12.52
CA LEU A 491 -32.96 36.62 -12.97
C LEU A 491 -31.47 36.92 -12.77
N ASP A 492 -31.04 38.16 -12.95
CA ASP A 492 -29.63 38.55 -12.73
C ASP A 492 -29.26 38.47 -11.25
N ALA A 493 -30.16 38.88 -10.36
CA ALA A 493 -29.98 38.70 -8.93
C ALA A 493 -29.92 37.22 -8.54
N LEU A 494 -30.69 36.36 -9.21
CA LEU A 494 -30.66 34.91 -8.99
C LEU A 494 -29.34 34.29 -9.49
N ARG A 495 -28.85 34.65 -10.69
CA ARG A 495 -27.53 34.25 -11.19
C ARG A 495 -26.42 34.66 -10.22
N GLN A 496 -26.46 35.90 -9.76
CA GLN A 496 -25.49 36.39 -8.79
C GLN A 496 -25.57 35.63 -7.47
N ARG A 497 -26.77 35.25 -7.01
CA ARG A 497 -26.97 34.44 -5.81
C ARG A 497 -26.40 33.03 -5.96
N ILE A 498 -26.60 32.39 -7.11
CA ILE A 498 -26.03 31.09 -7.43
C ILE A 498 -24.50 31.18 -7.42
N ARG A 499 -23.92 32.14 -8.14
CA ARG A 499 -22.47 32.36 -8.22
C ARG A 499 -21.82 32.64 -6.86
N SER A 500 -22.47 33.46 -6.03
CA SER A 500 -21.96 33.89 -4.72
C SER A 500 -22.28 32.94 -3.56
N HIS A 501 -22.97 31.82 -3.81
CA HIS A 501 -23.31 30.85 -2.77
C HIS A 501 -22.04 30.30 -2.09
N GLY A 502 -22.10 30.11 -0.76
CA GLY A 502 -20.93 29.70 0.04
C GLY A 502 -20.45 28.27 -0.23
N GLY A 503 -21.38 27.38 -0.59
CA GLY A 503 -21.10 25.99 -0.94
C GLY A 503 -22.10 25.03 -0.33
N LEU A 504 -21.86 23.72 -0.47
CA LEU A 504 -22.79 22.69 -0.03
C LEU A 504 -22.11 21.75 0.97
N VAL A 505 -22.82 21.43 2.04
CA VAL A 505 -22.48 20.39 3.00
C VAL A 505 -23.30 19.16 2.61
N LEU A 506 -22.66 18.20 1.96
CA LEU A 506 -23.31 17.01 1.44
C LEU A 506 -23.62 16.03 2.58
N GLY A 507 -24.80 15.43 2.53
CA GLY A 507 -25.24 14.40 3.46
C GLY A 507 -26.18 13.39 2.81
N ARG A 508 -26.55 12.37 3.58
CA ARG A 508 -27.49 11.32 3.14
C ARG A 508 -28.77 11.35 3.97
N VAL A 509 -29.90 11.25 3.29
CA VAL A 509 -31.23 11.14 3.91
C VAL A 509 -31.95 9.85 3.49
N VAL A 510 -32.85 9.37 4.34
CA VAL A 510 -33.79 8.28 4.06
C VAL A 510 -35.21 8.73 4.36
N GLY A 511 -36.21 8.10 3.73
CA GLY A 511 -37.63 8.43 3.93
C GLY A 511 -38.13 9.70 3.21
N VAL A 512 -37.21 10.53 2.70
CA VAL A 512 -37.48 11.70 1.85
C VAL A 512 -36.49 11.72 0.67
N GLY A 513 -36.80 12.46 -0.39
CA GLY A 513 -35.91 12.60 -1.55
C GLY A 513 -34.67 13.48 -1.28
N GLY A 514 -34.82 14.48 -0.41
CA GLY A 514 -33.76 15.41 -0.04
C GLY A 514 -34.11 16.28 1.17
N LEU A 515 -33.11 17.00 1.68
CA LEU A 515 -33.21 18.05 2.68
C LEU A 515 -32.19 19.16 2.39
N GLY A 516 -32.68 20.35 2.06
CA GLY A 516 -31.89 21.51 1.70
C GLY A 516 -32.16 22.75 2.55
N GLY A 517 -31.19 23.64 2.68
CA GLY A 517 -31.37 24.96 3.31
C GLY A 517 -30.05 25.63 3.71
N GLY A 518 -29.82 26.86 3.24
CA GLY A 518 -28.50 27.50 3.37
C GLY A 518 -27.41 26.62 2.76
N ASN A 519 -26.42 26.20 3.55
CA ASN A 519 -25.39 25.25 3.08
C ASN A 519 -25.78 23.77 3.29
N THR A 520 -26.88 23.47 3.97
CA THR A 520 -27.30 22.09 4.22
C THR A 520 -27.80 21.47 2.92
N TYR A 521 -27.26 20.33 2.51
CA TYR A 521 -27.65 19.65 1.28
C TYR A 521 -27.58 18.12 1.43
N GLY A 522 -28.71 17.49 1.70
CA GLY A 522 -28.84 16.04 1.80
C GLY A 522 -29.70 15.48 0.68
N LEU A 523 -29.30 14.34 0.11
CA LEU A 523 -30.12 13.59 -0.84
C LEU A 523 -30.21 12.12 -0.43
N ALA A 524 -31.26 11.45 -0.89
CA ALA A 524 -31.35 10.00 -0.79
C ALA A 524 -30.42 9.31 -1.79
N ASP A 525 -30.07 8.05 -1.52
CA ASP A 525 -29.12 7.27 -2.32
C ASP A 525 -29.54 7.19 -3.79
N TYR A 526 -30.82 6.92 -4.04
CA TYR A 526 -31.38 6.85 -5.39
C TYR A 526 -31.46 8.23 -6.07
N CYS A 527 -31.47 9.32 -5.30
CA CYS A 527 -31.37 10.66 -5.85
C CYS A 527 -29.94 10.93 -6.33
N TYR A 528 -28.91 10.69 -5.50
CA TYR A 528 -27.51 10.82 -5.92
C TYR A 528 -27.18 10.02 -7.19
N LYS A 529 -27.66 8.77 -7.25
CA LYS A 529 -27.41 7.85 -8.37
C LYS A 529 -28.29 8.10 -9.59
N GLY A 530 -29.43 8.77 -9.41
CA GLY A 530 -30.46 8.94 -10.44
C GLY A 530 -30.42 10.25 -11.21
N VAL A 531 -29.46 11.14 -10.92
CA VAL A 531 -29.39 12.47 -11.54
C VAL A 531 -28.91 12.44 -13.00
N TYR A 532 -28.04 11.49 -13.34
CA TYR A 532 -27.39 11.39 -14.66
C TYR A 532 -28.40 11.16 -15.78
N PHE A 533 -28.07 11.60 -16.99
CA PHE A 533 -28.98 11.46 -18.13
C PHE A 533 -29.25 9.98 -18.47
N ASP A 534 -28.23 9.13 -18.29
CA ASP A 534 -28.23 7.69 -18.56
C ASP A 534 -28.80 6.84 -17.42
N ALA A 535 -29.14 7.45 -16.28
CA ALA A 535 -29.84 6.77 -15.18
C ALA A 535 -31.33 6.51 -15.48
N THR A 536 -31.83 6.96 -16.63
CA THR A 536 -33.19 6.75 -17.11
C THR A 536 -33.17 6.26 -18.56
N ALA A 537 -34.19 5.52 -18.99
CA ALA A 537 -34.26 4.99 -20.36
C ALA A 537 -34.14 6.10 -21.42
N PRO A 538 -33.52 5.84 -22.59
CA PRO A 538 -33.43 6.81 -23.68
C PRO A 538 -34.78 7.43 -24.03
N GLY A 539 -34.83 8.76 -24.20
CA GLY A 539 -36.06 9.50 -24.48
C GLY A 539 -36.98 9.75 -23.28
N SER A 540 -36.58 9.34 -22.06
CA SER A 540 -37.31 9.69 -20.83
C SER A 540 -37.38 11.19 -20.64
N HIS A 541 -38.49 11.65 -20.03
CA HIS A 541 -38.64 13.06 -19.68
C HIS A 541 -37.49 13.53 -18.76
N PRO A 542 -36.85 14.68 -19.04
CA PRO A 542 -35.66 15.11 -18.29
C PRO A 542 -35.95 15.37 -16.82
N HIS A 543 -37.15 15.84 -16.48
CA HIS A 543 -37.60 16.06 -15.10
C HIS A 543 -38.06 14.77 -14.42
N SER A 544 -37.11 13.96 -13.96
CA SER A 544 -37.34 12.77 -13.12
C SER A 544 -37.33 13.14 -11.64
N TYR A 545 -37.84 12.26 -10.77
CA TYR A 545 -37.86 12.53 -9.32
C TYR A 545 -36.46 12.82 -8.72
N PRO A 546 -35.39 12.04 -9.00
CA PRO A 546 -34.03 12.37 -8.56
C PRO A 546 -33.57 13.79 -8.92
N ARG A 547 -33.85 14.22 -10.16
CA ARG A 547 -33.46 15.54 -10.68
C ARG A 547 -34.36 16.64 -10.12
N GLN A 548 -35.64 16.35 -9.90
CA GLN A 548 -36.52 17.24 -9.17
C GLN A 548 -35.99 17.48 -7.76
N ALA A 549 -35.67 16.42 -7.01
CA ALA A 549 -35.18 16.51 -5.64
C ALA A 549 -33.88 17.32 -5.58
N MET A 550 -32.88 17.04 -6.43
CA MET A 550 -31.61 17.76 -6.38
C MET A 550 -31.75 19.28 -6.57
N PHE A 551 -32.63 19.73 -7.48
CA PHE A 551 -32.83 21.15 -7.77
C PHE A 551 -33.83 21.81 -6.83
N HIS A 552 -34.79 21.04 -6.29
CA HIS A 552 -35.68 21.47 -5.21
C HIS A 552 -34.88 21.83 -3.97
N GLU A 553 -34.01 20.93 -3.52
CA GLU A 553 -33.17 21.18 -2.33
C GLU A 553 -32.19 22.32 -2.56
N TYR A 554 -31.68 22.48 -3.80
CA TYR A 554 -30.85 23.62 -4.13
C TYR A 554 -31.64 24.95 -4.12
N GLY A 555 -32.92 24.93 -4.51
CA GLY A 555 -33.83 26.06 -4.33
C GLY A 555 -33.93 26.51 -2.87
N HIS A 556 -34.00 25.56 -1.93
CA HIS A 556 -33.92 25.86 -0.49
C HIS A 556 -32.56 26.44 -0.08
N CYS A 557 -31.45 25.95 -0.64
CA CYS A 557 -30.12 26.50 -0.39
C CYS A 557 -30.02 27.98 -0.79
N LEU A 558 -30.71 28.37 -1.86
CA LEU A 558 -30.80 29.75 -2.34
C LEU A 558 -31.79 30.64 -1.54
N GLY A 559 -32.41 30.11 -0.47
CA GLY A 559 -33.29 30.86 0.44
C GLY A 559 -34.77 30.88 0.03
N TYR A 560 -35.19 30.01 -0.89
CA TYR A 560 -36.58 29.90 -1.29
C TYR A 560 -37.31 28.81 -0.50
N SER A 561 -38.59 29.04 -0.19
CA SER A 561 -39.44 28.11 0.56
C SER A 561 -40.41 27.39 -0.37
N HIS A 562 -41.18 26.44 0.18
CA HIS A 562 -42.28 25.77 -0.53
C HIS A 562 -43.36 26.70 -1.12
N SER A 563 -43.36 28.00 -0.78
CA SER A 563 -44.25 29.00 -1.36
C SER A 563 -43.72 29.59 -2.68
N SER A 564 -42.49 29.27 -3.08
CA SER A 564 -41.84 29.77 -4.29
C SER A 564 -41.85 28.75 -5.43
N THR A 565 -41.77 29.24 -6.68
CA THR A 565 -41.61 28.34 -7.84
C THR A 565 -40.20 27.75 -8.01
N MET A 566 -39.29 28.12 -7.10
CA MET A 566 -37.94 27.58 -6.99
C MET A 566 -37.90 26.19 -6.33
N THR A 567 -38.96 25.80 -5.62
CA THR A 567 -39.05 24.48 -4.97
C THR A 567 -40.28 23.72 -5.47
N TYR A 568 -41.45 24.37 -5.55
CA TYR A 568 -42.67 23.75 -6.10
C TYR A 568 -43.18 24.41 -7.38
N GLY A 569 -44.19 23.83 -8.05
CA GLY A 569 -44.80 24.43 -9.25
C GLY A 569 -44.10 24.14 -10.58
N ASN A 570 -43.14 23.20 -10.62
CA ASN A 570 -42.54 22.66 -11.86
C ASN A 570 -41.96 23.71 -12.81
N GLN A 571 -41.34 24.77 -12.28
CA GLN A 571 -40.63 25.76 -13.10
C GLN A 571 -39.12 25.61 -12.95
N TRP A 572 -38.55 26.02 -11.82
CA TRP A 572 -37.10 25.96 -11.58
C TRP A 572 -36.52 24.55 -11.76
N THR A 573 -37.18 23.56 -11.18
CA THR A 573 -36.70 22.17 -11.22
C THR A 573 -36.80 21.58 -12.63
N VAL A 574 -37.82 21.95 -13.42
CA VAL A 574 -37.97 21.54 -14.83
C VAL A 574 -36.91 22.21 -15.71
N LEU A 575 -36.72 23.52 -15.55
CA LEU A 575 -35.67 24.28 -16.24
C LEU A 575 -34.31 23.65 -16.01
N CYS A 576 -33.93 23.44 -14.75
CA CYS A 576 -32.61 22.93 -14.42
C CYS A 576 -32.44 21.48 -14.91
N ALA A 577 -33.44 20.63 -14.71
CA ALA A 577 -33.38 19.24 -15.17
C ALA A 577 -33.29 19.13 -16.70
N THR A 578 -33.98 20.01 -17.44
CA THR A 578 -33.92 20.05 -18.91
C THR A 578 -32.51 20.37 -19.39
N VAL A 579 -31.91 21.45 -18.88
CA VAL A 579 -30.54 21.85 -19.25
C VAL A 579 -29.52 20.79 -18.83
N PHE A 580 -29.61 20.30 -17.59
CA PHE A 580 -28.68 19.31 -17.05
C PHE A 580 -28.67 18.03 -17.87
N VAL A 581 -29.84 17.50 -18.23
CA VAL A 581 -29.96 16.26 -19.02
C VAL A 581 -29.48 16.47 -20.45
N ALA A 582 -29.84 17.59 -21.09
CA ALA A 582 -29.37 17.91 -22.44
C ALA A 582 -27.84 18.02 -22.50
N MET A 583 -27.23 18.77 -21.57
CA MET A 583 -25.77 18.88 -21.48
C MET A 583 -25.10 17.54 -21.16
N GLY A 584 -25.73 16.69 -20.34
CA GLY A 584 -25.26 15.33 -20.06
C GLY A 584 -25.25 14.47 -21.32
N GLN A 585 -26.35 14.44 -22.06
CA GLN A 585 -26.52 13.71 -23.33
C GLN A 585 -25.53 14.16 -24.40
N GLU A 586 -25.23 15.46 -24.46
CA GLU A 586 -24.29 16.06 -25.41
C GLU A 586 -22.81 15.90 -25.01
N GLY A 587 -22.51 15.27 -23.86
CA GLY A 587 -21.12 15.11 -23.40
C GLY A 587 -20.49 16.39 -22.83
N LYS A 588 -21.29 17.43 -22.57
CA LYS A 588 -20.82 18.76 -22.16
C LYS A 588 -20.51 18.86 -20.67
N LEU A 589 -21.24 18.16 -19.80
CA LEU A 589 -20.97 18.16 -18.37
C LEU A 589 -19.56 17.62 -18.04
N PRO A 590 -18.93 18.03 -16.93
CA PRO A 590 -17.67 17.46 -16.46
C PRO A 590 -17.76 15.94 -16.25
N VAL A 591 -18.87 15.46 -15.70
CA VAL A 591 -19.16 14.04 -15.47
C VAL A 591 -20.53 13.71 -16.07
N CYS A 592 -20.55 13.03 -17.22
CA CYS A 592 -21.80 12.82 -17.96
C CYS A 592 -22.55 11.56 -17.52
N SER A 593 -21.84 10.49 -17.20
CA SER A 593 -22.41 9.17 -16.99
C SER A 593 -22.29 8.71 -15.54
N LYS A 594 -23.30 7.95 -15.09
CA LYS A 594 -23.28 7.23 -13.81
C LYS A 594 -22.09 6.27 -13.71
N GLU A 595 -21.76 5.61 -14.81
CA GLU A 595 -20.69 4.60 -14.88
C GLU A 595 -19.31 5.19 -14.64
N GLN A 596 -19.08 6.46 -14.96
CA GLN A 596 -17.81 7.16 -14.67
C GLN A 596 -17.52 7.23 -13.16
N VAL A 597 -18.55 7.11 -12.32
CA VAL A 597 -18.41 7.10 -10.86
C VAL A 597 -18.40 5.67 -10.33
N GLU A 598 -19.32 4.83 -10.79
CA GLU A 598 -19.52 3.47 -10.25
C GLU A 598 -18.48 2.44 -10.71
N ASN A 599 -17.83 2.64 -11.87
CA ASN A 599 -16.82 1.70 -12.39
C ASN A 599 -15.41 1.94 -11.81
N LEU A 600 -15.23 2.98 -10.99
CA LEU A 600 -13.96 3.23 -10.32
C LEU A 600 -13.71 2.15 -9.25
N PRO A 601 -12.44 1.74 -9.03
CA PRO A 601 -12.10 0.82 -7.94
C PRO A 601 -12.72 1.30 -6.62
N MET A 602 -13.42 0.40 -5.93
CA MET A 602 -14.07 0.64 -4.65
C MET A 602 -13.31 -0.08 -3.56
#